data_AF-A0A0M0BX59-F1
#
_entry.id   AF-A0A0M0BX59-F1
#
_cell.length_a   1.000
_cell.length_b   1.000
_cell.length_c   1.000
_cell.angle_alpha   90.00
_cell.angle_beta   90.00
_cell.angle_gamma   90.00
#
_symmetry.space_group_name_H-M   'P 1'
#
loop_
_entity.id
_entity.type
_entity.pdbx_description
1 polymer ?
#
loop_
_entity_poly.entity_id
_entity_poly.type
_entity_poly.pdbx_seq_one_letter_code
_entity_poly.pdbx_strand_id
1 'polypeptide(L)'
;MSIENNWTEKYRPKKISDIIGNKEAKIAFTTWLKDKKRRKKAVLLYGPAGVGKTSLATAVANQFGYSIIEMNASDTRTKKTINKIGQPTTSYFCF
;
A
#
# COMPACT_ATOMS: atom_id res chain seq x y z
N MET A 1 19.94 -21.75 -5.05
CA MET A 1 18.96 -20.80 -4.51
C MET A 1 17.77 -20.83 -5.46
N SER A 2 16.76 -21.63 -5.14
CA SER A 2 15.65 -21.94 -6.04
C SER A 2 14.88 -20.66 -6.34
N ILE A 3 15.01 -20.16 -7.57
CA ILE A 3 14.15 -19.09 -8.06
C ILE A 3 12.79 -19.75 -8.26
N GLU A 4 11.91 -19.65 -7.25
CA GLU A 4 10.50 -19.95 -7.46
C GLU A 4 9.99 -19.07 -8.59
N ASN A 5 9.59 -19.69 -9.69
CA ASN A 5 8.99 -19.05 -10.85
C ASN A 5 7.59 -18.52 -10.49
N ASN A 6 7.51 -17.54 -9.60
CA ASN A 6 6.25 -16.86 -9.30
C ASN A 6 6.08 -15.71 -10.29
N TRP A 7 5.40 -16.00 -11.40
CA TRP A 7 5.09 -15.03 -12.45
C TRP A 7 4.36 -13.81 -11.88
N THR A 8 3.57 -14.01 -10.83
CA THR A 8 2.81 -12.97 -10.13
C THR A 8 3.70 -11.90 -9.52
N GLU A 9 4.87 -12.27 -8.98
CA GLU A 9 5.84 -11.31 -8.44
C GLU A 9 6.69 -10.69 -9.55
N LYS A 10 7.07 -11.49 -10.55
CA LYS A 10 7.87 -11.02 -11.69
C LYS A 10 7.16 -9.92 -12.49
N TYR A 11 5.85 -10.08 -12.71
CA TYR A 11 5.01 -9.14 -13.46
C TYR A 11 4.16 -8.25 -12.56
N ARG A 12 4.45 -8.18 -11.25
CA ARG A 12 3.74 -7.28 -10.34
C ARG A 12 3.95 -5.83 -10.80
N PRO A 13 2.87 -5.05 -10.99
CA PRO A 13 2.98 -3.67 -11.45
C PRO A 13 3.77 -2.84 -10.44
N LYS A 14 4.74 -2.06 -10.93
CA LYS A 14 5.56 -1.17 -10.11
C LYS A 14 5.10 0.28 -10.19
N LYS A 15 4.42 0.65 -11.27
CA LYS A 15 3.84 1.99 -11.47
C LYS A 15 2.33 1.91 -11.50
N ILE A 16 1.67 3.04 -11.19
CA ILE A 16 0.21 3.16 -11.25
C ILE A 16 -0.32 2.97 -12.69
N SER A 17 0.50 3.31 -13.70
CA SER A 17 0.21 3.11 -15.12
C SER A 17 0.05 1.64 -15.51
N ASP A 18 0.80 0.76 -14.84
CA ASP A 18 0.91 -0.66 -15.21
C ASP A 18 -0.29 -1.47 -14.67
N ILE A 19 -1.10 -0.85 -13.79
CA ILE A 19 -2.31 -1.46 -13.23
C ILE A 19 -3.44 -1.34 -14.24
N ILE A 20 -3.87 -2.48 -14.76
CA ILE A 20 -4.96 -2.56 -15.72
C ILE A 20 -6.31 -2.42 -14.98
N GLY A 21 -7.20 -1.57 -15.51
CA GLY A 21 -8.56 -1.36 -14.96
C GLY A 21 -8.68 -0.28 -13.87
N ASN A 22 -9.86 -0.19 -13.27
CA ASN A 22 -10.21 0.66 -12.11
C ASN A 22 -9.71 2.13 -12.18
N LYS A 23 -9.93 2.79 -13.33
CA LYS A 23 -9.46 4.17 -13.59
C LYS A 23 -9.92 5.16 -12.51
N GLU A 24 -11.20 5.10 -12.14
CA GLU A 24 -11.78 5.99 -11.12
C GLU A 24 -11.13 5.79 -9.74
N ALA A 25 -10.97 4.54 -9.30
CA ALA A 25 -10.33 4.24 -8.02
C ALA A 25 -8.85 4.70 -7.99
N LYS A 26 -8.12 4.56 -9.11
CA LYS A 26 -6.76 5.08 -9.25
C LYS A 26 -6.72 6.60 -9.11
N ILE A 27 -7.65 7.31 -9.76
CA ILE A 27 -7.75 8.78 -9.66
C ILE A 27 -8.13 9.21 -8.25
N ALA A 28 -9.10 8.55 -7.61
CA ALA A 28 -9.50 8.85 -6.24
C ALA A 28 -8.35 8.61 -5.25
N PHE A 29 -7.62 7.51 -5.39
CA PHE A 29 -6.49 7.18 -4.53
C PHE A 29 -5.33 8.15 -4.70
N THR A 30 -4.97 8.49 -5.95
CA THR A 30 -3.91 9.48 -6.22
C THR A 30 -4.29 10.88 -5.77
N THR A 31 -5.55 11.27 -5.91
CA THR A 31 -6.07 12.55 -5.38
C THR A 31 -5.96 12.58 -3.86
N TRP A 32 -6.34 11.49 -3.19
CA TRP A 32 -6.20 11.39 -1.74
C TRP A 32 -4.74 11.49 -1.27
N LEU A 33 -3.81 10.82 -1.95
CA LEU A 33 -2.38 10.88 -1.61
C LEU A 33 -1.78 12.27 -1.78
N LYS A 34 -2.22 13.02 -2.80
CA LYS A 34 -1.76 14.38 -3.08
C LYS A 34 -2.39 15.42 -2.15
N ASP A 35 -3.45 15.08 -1.42
CA ASP A 35 -4.09 15.99 -0.48
C ASP A 35 -3.17 16.27 0.73
N LYS A 36 -2.39 17.34 0.63
CA LYS A 36 -1.49 17.82 1.69
C LYS A 36 -2.23 18.17 2.98
N LYS A 37 -3.53 18.49 2.91
CA LYS A 37 -4.32 18.81 4.11
C LYS A 37 -4.70 17.57 4.92
N ARG A 38 -4.42 16.36 4.39
CA ARG A 38 -4.65 15.05 5.04
C ARG A 38 -6.00 14.96 5.75
N ARG A 39 -7.06 15.54 5.15
CA ARG A 39 -8.40 15.60 5.77
C ARG A 39 -8.96 14.21 6.05
N LYS A 40 -8.59 13.25 5.19
CA LYS A 40 -8.86 11.83 5.38
C LYS A 40 -7.55 11.15 5.77
N LYS A 41 -7.47 10.60 6.98
CA LYS A 41 -6.26 9.95 7.51
C LYS A 41 -6.02 8.54 6.96
N ALA A 42 -7.06 7.89 6.45
CA ALA A 42 -7.01 6.52 5.94
C ALA A 42 -7.89 6.36 4.70
N VAL A 43 -7.53 5.39 3.86
CA VAL A 43 -8.33 4.92 2.73
C VAL A 43 -8.51 3.42 2.84
N LEU A 44 -9.73 2.96 2.53
CA LEU A 44 -10.06 1.55 2.43
C LEU A 44 -10.18 1.16 0.94
N LEU A 45 -9.36 0.21 0.50
CA LEU A 45 -9.48 -0.40 -0.82
C LEU A 45 -10.32 -1.68 -0.68
N TYR A 46 -11.51 -1.71 -1.28
CA TYR A 46 -12.41 -2.86 -1.25
C TYR A 46 -12.82 -3.30 -2.67
N GLY A 47 -13.23 -4.57 -2.80
CA GLY A 47 -13.66 -5.16 -4.07
C GLY A 47 -13.34 -6.65 -4.18
N PRO A 48 -13.68 -7.31 -5.30
CA PRO A 48 -13.45 -8.74 -5.50
C PRO A 48 -11.96 -9.10 -5.50
N ALA A 49 -11.60 -10.32 -5.13
CA ALA A 49 -10.22 -10.79 -5.14
C ALA A 49 -9.61 -10.71 -6.54
N GLY A 50 -8.29 -10.47 -6.65
CA GLY A 50 -7.59 -10.44 -7.95
C GLY A 50 -7.64 -9.12 -8.74
N VAL A 51 -8.40 -8.09 -8.30
CA VAL A 51 -8.45 -6.79 -9.00
C VAL A 51 -7.27 -5.84 -8.74
N GLY A 52 -6.20 -6.34 -8.11
CA GLY A 52 -4.98 -5.56 -7.89
C GLY A 52 -5.03 -4.53 -6.75
N LYS A 53 -5.86 -4.72 -5.71
CA LYS A 53 -5.93 -3.82 -4.55
C LYS A 53 -4.59 -3.69 -3.82
N THR A 54 -4.01 -4.83 -3.42
CA THR A 54 -2.70 -4.88 -2.77
C THR A 54 -1.63 -4.35 -3.71
N SER A 55 -1.64 -4.78 -4.97
CA SER A 55 -0.71 -4.31 -6.00
C SER A 55 -0.77 -2.80 -6.22
N LEU A 56 -1.96 -2.17 -6.12
CA LEU A 56 -2.12 -0.73 -6.19
C LEU A 56 -1.45 -0.01 -5.03
N ALA A 57 -1.64 -0.50 -3.80
CA ALA A 57 -0.98 0.07 -2.63
C ALA A 57 0.55 -0.02 -2.75
N THR A 58 1.07 -1.18 -3.17
CA THR A 58 2.51 -1.40 -3.36
C THR A 58 3.08 -0.53 -4.49
N ALA A 59 2.42 -0.48 -5.66
CA ALA A 59 2.89 0.30 -6.81
C ALA A 59 2.95 1.80 -6.51
N VAL A 60 1.94 2.30 -5.80
CA VAL A 60 1.88 3.70 -5.39
C VAL A 60 3.00 4.02 -4.41
N ALA A 61 3.17 3.21 -3.37
CA ALA A 61 4.22 3.47 -2.40
C ALA A 61 5.61 3.46 -3.05
N ASN A 62 5.88 2.51 -3.95
CA ASN A 62 7.10 2.50 -4.75
C ASN A 62 7.26 3.76 -5.62
N GLN A 63 6.18 4.21 -6.25
CA GLN A 63 6.20 5.39 -7.11
C GLN A 63 6.45 6.70 -6.34
N PHE A 64 5.96 6.80 -5.10
CA PHE A 64 6.17 7.97 -4.23
C PHE A 64 7.36 7.83 -3.27
N GLY A 65 8.08 6.71 -3.31
CA GLY A 65 9.22 6.43 -2.43
C GLY A 65 8.82 6.21 -0.96
N TYR A 66 7.60 5.78 -0.69
CA TYR A 66 7.15 5.46 0.66
C TYR A 66 7.57 4.05 1.07
N SER A 67 7.96 3.91 2.35
CA SER A 67 8.16 2.60 2.96
C SER A 67 6.81 1.95 3.24
N ILE A 68 6.60 0.74 2.72
CA ILE A 68 5.36 -0.02 2.92
C ILE A 68 5.50 -0.85 4.19
N ILE A 69 4.51 -0.72 5.06
CA ILE A 69 4.35 -1.58 6.22
C ILE A 69 3.07 -2.39 5.98
N GLU A 70 3.22 -3.65 5.58
CA GLU A 70 2.11 -4.57 5.40
C GLU A 70 1.85 -5.30 6.72
N MET A 71 0.60 -5.26 7.18
CA MET A 71 0.15 -6.02 8.35
C MET A 71 -0.88 -7.03 7.89
N ASN A 72 -0.51 -8.32 7.92
CA ASN A 72 -1.44 -9.41 7.66
C ASN A 72 -2.22 -9.74 8.95
N ALA A 73 -3.48 -10.15 8.81
CA ALA A 73 -4.34 -10.53 9.92
C ALA A 73 -3.80 -11.72 10.74
N SER A 74 -2.94 -12.55 10.17
CA SER A 74 -2.29 -13.68 10.84
C SER A 74 -1.08 -13.29 11.70
N ASP A 75 -0.37 -12.20 11.38
CA ASP A 75 0.93 -11.86 12.00
C ASP A 75 0.83 -10.97 13.25
N THR A 76 -0.34 -10.39 13.53
CA THR A 76 -0.44 -9.35 14.56
C THR A 76 -1.72 -9.47 15.39
N ARG A 77 -1.71 -10.32 16.41
CA ARG A 77 -2.68 -10.28 17.51
C ARG A 77 -2.17 -9.62 18.80
N THR A 78 -0.92 -9.17 18.85
CA THR A 78 -0.32 -8.61 20.08
C THR A 78 -0.08 -7.10 19.95
N LYS A 79 -0.68 -6.32 20.86
CA LYS A 79 -0.56 -4.84 20.99
C LYS A 79 0.90 -4.34 20.95
N LYS A 80 1.85 -5.17 21.40
CA LYS A 80 3.30 -4.89 21.38
C LYS A 80 3.89 -4.79 19.96
N THR A 81 3.45 -5.63 19.03
CA THR A 81 3.95 -5.65 17.64
C THR A 81 3.50 -4.40 16.87
N ILE A 82 2.25 -3.97 17.09
CA ILE A 82 1.67 -2.76 16.52
C ILE A 82 2.45 -1.52 16.99
N ASN A 83 2.75 -1.43 18.29
CA ASN A 83 3.50 -0.30 18.85
C ASN A 83 4.95 -0.25 18.35
N LYS A 84 5.61 -1.40 18.16
CA LYS A 84 7.00 -1.46 17.68
C LYS A 84 7.13 -0.99 16.23
N ILE A 85 6.12 -1.24 15.42
CA ILE A 85 6.04 -0.82 14.00
C ILE A 85 5.62 0.65 13.88
N GLY A 86 4.75 1.15 14.78
CA GLY A 86 4.31 2.55 14.79
C GLY A 86 5.40 3.54 15.21
N GLN A 87 6.30 3.16 16.10
CA GLN A 87 7.36 4.05 16.64
C GLN A 87 8.29 4.68 15.59
N PRO A 88 8.87 3.95 14.62
CA PRO A 88 9.71 4.56 13.58
C PRO A 88 8.94 5.45 12.59
N THR A 89 7.61 5.31 12.52
CA THR A 89 6.75 6.05 11.59
C THR A 89 6.32 7.42 12.16
N THR A 90 6.28 7.55 13.49
CA THR A 90 5.87 8.78 14.19
C THR A 90 6.97 9.84 14.26
N SER A 91 8.20 9.57 13.79
CA SER A 91 9.29 10.56 13.76
C SER A 91 9.10 11.70 12.74
N TYR A 92 8.06 11.64 11.90
CA TYR A 92 7.60 12.76 11.06
C TYR A 92 6.27 13.38 11.56
N PHE A 93 5.96 13.21 12.85
CA PHE A 93 4.89 13.95 13.51
C PHE A 93 5.44 15.28 14.03
N CYS A 94 5.62 16.22 13.10
CA CYS A 94 5.67 17.64 13.42
C CYS A 94 4.24 18.17 13.36
N PHE A 95 3.56 18.09 14.51
CA PHE A 95 2.77 19.12 15.20
C PHE A 95 2.05 18.46 16.39
#